data_AF-A0A926CK48-F1
#
_entry.id   AF-A0A926CK48-F1
#
_cell.length_a   1.000
_cell.length_b   1.000
_cell.length_c   1.000
_cell.angle_alpha   90.00
_cell.angle_beta   90.00
_cell.angle_gamma   90.00
#
_symmetry.space_group_name_H-M   'P 1'
#
loop_
_entity.id
_entity.type
_entity.pdbx_description
1 polymer ?
#
loop_
_entity_poly.entity_id
_entity_poly.type
_entity_poly.pdbx_seq_one_letter_code
_entity_poly.pdbx_strand_id
1 'polypeptide(L)'
;MGLLKEAFEAANLERAWRWIRSNPDSEYKSYFRAAYAQFALADEKLLADLRTRLKRGTYQTSHACKVFYPKRSGILRPYTLLTVEDQIVYQAMVNIVAERLFPHFKTRYFNETFGHLYAGKTSVWFYRKWSDGHAAFNESARKAFASRLTFTASFDLTACYDSLDHGVLRHFLQQIGCDQQFCTVLTDHLSRWTATDRRVYHHHGIPQGPLGSGLLSEVVLQHFDSNYGDRKRVRYVRYVDDIRMFAATARELRQMIVNLDLLSKDVGLFPQSSKIEIHEITDI
;
A
#
# COMPACT_ATOMS: atom_id res chain seq x y z
N MET A 1 16.16 -8.36 19.00
CA MET A 1 15.32 -7.26 19.56
C MET A 1 13.92 -7.42 19.00
N GLY A 2 12.87 -7.07 19.74
CA GLY A 2 11.50 -7.12 19.19
C GLY A 2 11.31 -5.99 18.15
N LEU A 3 10.55 -6.24 17.08
CA LEU A 3 10.43 -5.31 15.96
C LEU A 3 9.82 -3.97 16.36
N LEU A 4 8.95 -3.97 17.37
CA LEU A 4 8.37 -2.75 17.92
C LEU A 4 9.44 -1.81 18.50
N LYS A 5 10.49 -2.37 19.13
CA LYS A 5 11.61 -1.56 19.64
C LYS A 5 12.39 -0.94 18.47
N GLU A 6 12.63 -1.71 17.41
CA GLU A 6 13.30 -1.23 16.19
C GLU A 6 12.48 -0.14 15.49
N ALA A 7 11.16 -0.28 15.41
CA ALA A 7 10.26 0.72 14.85
C ALA A 7 10.39 2.06 15.58
N PHE A 8 10.57 2.04 16.91
CA PHE A 8 10.63 3.23 17.76
C PHE A 8 12.06 3.66 18.12
N GLU A 9 13.07 3.19 17.39
CA GLU A 9 14.42 3.75 17.53
C GLU A 9 14.52 5.14 16.91
N ALA A 10 15.35 5.99 17.52
CA ALA A 10 15.47 7.41 17.15
C ALA A 10 15.75 7.60 15.66
N ALA A 11 16.74 6.89 15.13
CA ALA A 11 17.09 6.94 13.71
C ALA A 11 15.92 6.55 12.77
N ASN A 12 15.04 5.63 13.19
CA ASN A 12 13.88 5.25 12.38
C ASN A 12 12.76 6.28 12.46
N LEU A 13 12.52 6.88 13.63
CA LEU A 13 11.56 7.98 13.80
C LEU A 13 11.98 9.23 13.03
N GLU A 14 13.27 9.60 13.07
CA GLU A 14 13.84 10.69 12.28
C GLU A 14 13.69 10.43 10.77
N ARG A 15 13.90 9.18 10.34
CA ARG A 15 13.69 8.78 8.95
C ARG A 15 12.22 8.84 8.55
N ALA A 16 11.31 8.37 9.40
CA ALA A 16 9.87 8.50 9.19
C ALA A 16 9.48 9.97 9.04
N TRP A 17 9.96 10.86 9.93
CA TRP A 17 9.73 12.30 9.86
C TRP A 17 10.24 12.92 8.55
N ARG A 18 11.44 12.53 8.09
CA ARG A 18 11.98 12.97 6.80
C ARG A 18 11.11 12.52 5.64
N TRP A 19 10.68 11.26 5.64
CA TRP A 19 9.91 10.68 4.54
C TRP A 19 8.48 11.21 4.46
N ILE A 20 7.77 11.43 5.57
CA ILE A 20 6.41 11.98 5.49
C ILE A 20 6.37 13.40 4.89
N ARG A 21 7.41 14.21 5.14
CA ARG A 21 7.58 15.53 4.52
C ARG A 21 7.86 15.45 3.02
N SER A 22 8.42 14.32 2.58
CA SER A 22 8.78 14.05 1.20
C SER A 22 7.70 13.27 0.43
N ASN A 23 6.51 13.09 1.03
CA ASN A 23 5.36 12.43 0.40
C ASN A 23 5.07 13.04 -1.00
N PRO A 24 5.00 12.24 -2.08
CA PRO A 24 4.75 12.75 -3.42
C PRO A 24 3.34 13.31 -3.61
N ASP A 25 2.37 12.94 -2.76
CA ASP A 25 1.01 13.51 -2.78
C ASP A 25 1.04 14.95 -2.26
N SER A 26 1.04 15.90 -3.20
CA SER A 26 1.05 17.33 -2.90
C SER A 26 -0.24 17.82 -2.23
N GLU A 27 -1.37 17.18 -2.54
CA GLU A 27 -2.67 17.54 -1.98
C GLU A 27 -2.72 17.12 -0.51
N TYR A 28 -2.33 15.89 -0.20
CA TYR A 28 -2.21 15.42 1.19
C TYR A 28 -1.27 16.32 2.02
N LYS A 29 -0.09 16.66 1.50
CA LYS A 29 0.86 17.56 2.20
C LYS A 29 0.31 18.96 2.42
N SER A 30 -0.58 19.44 1.56
CA SER A 30 -1.12 20.81 1.67
C SER A 30 -1.86 21.02 3.00
N TYR A 31 -2.57 20.01 3.50
CA TYR A 31 -3.28 20.02 4.77
C TYR A 31 -2.37 20.19 5.99
N PHE A 32 -1.10 19.81 5.87
CA PHE A 32 -0.17 19.77 6.99
C PHE A 32 0.94 20.82 6.90
N ARG A 33 0.94 21.74 5.92
CA ARG A 33 2.03 22.72 5.73
C ARG A 33 2.39 23.48 7.01
N ALA A 34 1.38 24.05 7.68
CA ALA A 34 1.59 24.80 8.92
C ALA A 34 2.05 23.88 10.07
N ALA A 35 1.40 22.72 10.24
CA ALA A 35 1.74 21.76 11.29
C ALA A 35 3.16 21.20 11.11
N TYR A 36 3.59 20.91 9.88
CA TYR A 36 4.95 20.48 9.59
C TYR A 36 5.97 21.57 9.85
N ALA A 37 5.67 22.82 9.48
CA ALA A 37 6.55 23.95 9.78
C ALA A 37 6.72 24.13 11.29
N GLN A 38 5.64 24.06 12.07
CA GLN A 38 5.67 24.14 13.53
C GLN A 38 6.45 22.99 14.16
N PHE A 39 6.19 21.74 13.73
CA PHE A 39 6.91 20.57 14.23
C PHE A 39 8.41 20.66 13.93
N ALA A 40 8.78 21.14 12.74
CA ALA A 40 10.17 21.30 12.32
C ALA A 40 10.97 22.31 13.16
N LEU A 41 10.32 23.25 13.89
CA LEU A 41 11.02 24.20 14.76
C LEU A 41 11.68 23.54 15.98
N ALA A 42 11.19 22.37 16.38
CA ALA A 42 11.66 21.65 17.57
C ALA A 42 11.66 20.13 17.35
N ASP A 43 11.89 19.67 16.12
CA ASP A 43 11.68 18.27 15.75
C ASP A 43 12.55 17.29 16.56
N GLU A 44 13.80 17.64 16.86
CA GLU A 44 14.67 16.85 17.73
C GLU A 44 14.04 16.58 19.11
N LYS A 45 13.53 17.63 19.76
CA LYS A 45 12.90 17.52 21.10
C LYS A 45 11.57 16.77 21.04
N LEU A 46 10.74 17.06 20.03
CA LEU A 46 9.43 16.44 19.85
C LEU A 46 9.56 14.94 19.51
N LEU A 47 10.54 14.57 18.67
CA LEU A 47 10.83 13.16 18.36
C LEU A 47 11.39 12.42 19.57
N ALA A 48 12.25 13.05 20.37
CA ALA A 48 12.77 12.45 21.60
C ALA A 48 11.66 12.21 22.65
N ASP A 49 10.74 13.17 22.80
CA ASP A 49 9.54 13.01 23.65
C ASP A 49 8.62 11.90 23.13
N LEU A 50 8.28 11.91 21.83
CA LEU A 50 7.47 10.88 21.19
C LEU A 50 8.08 9.48 21.39
N ARG A 51 9.40 9.33 21.17
CA ARG A 51 10.13 8.09 21.43
C ARG A 51 10.00 7.64 22.89
N THR A 52 10.10 8.58 23.84
CA THR A 52 9.97 8.28 25.26
C THR A 52 8.57 7.77 25.58
N ARG A 53 7.53 8.42 25.06
CA ARG A 53 6.13 7.98 25.22
C ARG A 53 5.87 6.62 24.59
N LEU A 54 6.40 6.36 23.39
CA LEU A 54 6.29 5.07 22.71
C LEU A 54 6.97 3.94 23.51
N LYS A 55 8.21 4.17 23.99
CA LYS A 55 8.95 3.17 24.78
C LYS A 55 8.30 2.90 26.15
N ARG A 56 7.65 3.89 26.74
CA ARG A 56 6.91 3.77 28.00
C ARG A 56 5.47 3.24 27.83
N GLY A 57 4.99 3.09 26.59
CA GLY A 57 3.61 2.66 26.32
C GLY A 57 2.56 3.73 26.68
N THR A 58 2.95 4.99 26.81
CA THR A 58 2.03 6.10 27.14
C THR A 58 1.58 6.88 25.89
N TYR A 59 2.12 6.55 24.72
CA TYR A 59 1.62 7.08 23.46
C TYR A 59 0.19 6.61 23.21
N GLN A 60 -0.71 7.55 22.88
CA GLN A 60 -2.08 7.26 22.52
C GLN A 60 -2.34 7.71 21.09
N THR A 61 -2.73 6.75 20.26
CA THR A 61 -3.18 7.00 18.89
C THR A 61 -4.45 7.82 18.86
N SER A 62 -4.45 8.87 18.05
CA SER A 62 -5.62 9.75 17.89
C SER A 62 -6.65 9.12 16.95
N HIS A 63 -7.89 9.61 17.04
CA HIS A 63 -8.87 9.40 15.98
C HIS A 63 -8.52 10.31 14.80
N ALA A 64 -8.53 9.72 13.60
CA ALA A 64 -8.23 10.47 12.39
C ALA A 64 -9.45 11.28 11.92
N CYS A 65 -9.20 12.41 11.26
CA CYS A 65 -10.24 13.16 10.56
C CYS A 65 -10.40 12.62 9.12
N LYS A 66 -11.62 12.65 8.57
CA LYS A 66 -11.90 12.21 7.19
C LYS A 66 -12.29 13.41 6.32
N VAL A 67 -11.70 13.49 5.13
CA VAL A 67 -12.11 14.40 4.05
C VAL A 67 -12.65 13.56 2.91
N PHE A 68 -13.75 13.99 2.28
CA PHE A 68 -14.41 13.23 1.23
C PHE A 68 -14.31 13.96 -0.11
N TYR A 69 -13.72 13.29 -1.10
CA TYR A 69 -13.60 13.82 -2.46
C TYR A 69 -14.61 13.18 -3.40
N PRO A 70 -15.29 13.97 -4.25
CA PRO A 70 -16.21 13.43 -5.24
C PRO A 70 -15.43 12.66 -6.34
N LYS A 71 -15.87 11.45 -6.65
CA LYS A 71 -15.51 10.76 -7.89
C LYS A 71 -16.48 11.17 -9.00
N ARG A 72 -16.06 11.00 -10.26
CA ARG A 72 -16.92 11.19 -11.43
C ARG A 72 -18.22 10.37 -11.38
N SER A 73 -18.19 9.21 -10.72
CA SER A 73 -19.37 8.35 -10.52
C SER A 73 -20.36 8.85 -9.47
N GLY A 74 -20.10 9.99 -8.80
CA GLY A 74 -20.96 10.55 -7.77
C GLY A 74 -20.73 10.00 -6.36
N ILE A 75 -19.95 8.92 -6.21
CA ILE A 75 -19.54 8.40 -4.90
C ILE A 75 -18.34 9.18 -4.36
N LEU A 76 -18.13 9.10 -3.04
CA LEU A 76 -17.03 9.79 -2.36
C LEU A 76 -15.82 8.87 -2.17
N ARG A 77 -14.61 9.44 -2.26
CA ARG A 77 -13.35 8.81 -1.83
C ARG A 77 -12.93 9.43 -0.49
N PRO A 78 -12.79 8.64 0.59
CA PRO A 78 -12.30 9.15 1.85
C PRO A 78 -10.79 9.37 1.80
N TYR A 79 -10.32 10.46 2.39
CA TYR A 79 -8.93 10.75 2.70
C TYR A 79 -8.81 10.86 4.22
N THR A 80 -7.78 10.25 4.79
CA THR A 80 -7.59 10.15 6.23
C THR A 80 -6.48 11.07 6.69
N LEU A 81 -6.84 12.11 7.43
CA LEU A 81 -5.91 13.08 7.99
C LEU A 81 -5.47 12.62 9.39
N LEU A 82 -4.22 12.17 9.46
CA LEU A 82 -3.56 11.78 10.71
C LEU A 82 -2.83 12.97 11.35
N THR A 83 -2.73 13.01 12.68
CA THR A 83 -1.85 13.98 13.36
C THR A 83 -0.39 13.80 12.92
N VAL A 84 0.46 14.81 13.06
CA VAL A 84 1.87 14.70 12.66
C VAL A 84 2.57 13.55 13.40
N GLU A 85 2.31 13.37 14.69
CA GLU A 85 2.85 12.25 15.47
C GLU A 85 2.33 10.90 14.97
N ASP A 86 1.02 10.77 14.71
CA ASP A 86 0.44 9.54 14.16
C ASP A 86 1.05 9.20 12.79
N GLN A 87 1.32 10.19 11.94
CA GLN A 87 2.00 9.98 10.66
C GLN A 87 3.42 9.46 10.86
N ILE A 88 4.17 10.01 11.82
CA ILE A 88 5.53 9.57 12.14
C ILE A 88 5.50 8.12 12.67
N VAL A 89 4.62 7.82 13.62
CA VAL A 89 4.47 6.47 14.18
C VAL A 89 4.07 5.48 13.10
N TYR A 90 3.08 5.82 12.28
CA TYR A 90 2.62 4.95 11.21
C TYR A 90 3.73 4.67 10.22
N GLN A 91 4.39 5.71 9.71
CA GLN A 91 5.49 5.55 8.77
C GLN A 91 6.66 4.78 9.39
N ALA A 92 6.99 5.00 10.66
CA ALA A 92 8.06 4.28 11.34
C ALA A 92 7.80 2.77 11.43
N MET A 93 6.56 2.36 11.72
CA MET A 93 6.17 0.95 11.68
C MET A 93 6.21 0.40 10.24
N VAL A 94 5.68 1.15 9.28
CA VAL A 94 5.69 0.75 7.86
C VAL A 94 7.13 0.63 7.31
N ASN A 95 8.10 1.40 7.82
CA ASN A 95 9.51 1.23 7.44
C ASN A 95 10.02 -0.19 7.76
N ILE A 96 9.64 -0.75 8.92
CA ILE A 96 9.99 -2.13 9.29
C ILE A 96 9.33 -3.11 8.33
N VAL A 97 8.05 -2.92 8.03
CA VAL A 97 7.31 -3.71 7.03
C VAL A 97 8.02 -3.66 5.68
N ALA A 98 8.48 -2.49 5.24
CA ALA A 98 9.23 -2.30 4.00
C ALA A 98 10.52 -3.11 3.97
N GLU A 99 11.32 -2.99 5.03
CA GLU A 99 12.60 -3.70 5.16
C GLU A 99 12.40 -5.22 5.15
N ARG A 100 11.29 -5.72 5.69
CA ARG A 100 10.93 -7.15 5.71
C ARG A 100 10.33 -7.64 4.40
N LEU A 101 9.50 -6.84 3.74
CA LEU A 101 8.84 -7.21 2.49
C LEU A 101 9.82 -7.17 1.30
N PHE A 102 10.77 -6.23 1.31
CA PHE A 102 11.65 -5.95 0.17
C PHE A 102 12.42 -7.17 -0.38
N PRO A 103 13.02 -8.06 0.45
CA PRO A 103 13.69 -9.27 -0.04
C PRO A 103 12.80 -10.21 -0.85
N HIS A 104 11.50 -10.29 -0.52
CA HIS A 104 10.52 -11.12 -1.21
C HIS A 104 10.09 -10.52 -2.55
N PHE A 105 10.20 -9.19 -2.69
CA PHE A 105 9.59 -8.42 -3.78
C PHE A 105 10.56 -7.87 -4.82
N LYS A 106 11.83 -7.66 -4.45
CA LYS A 106 12.79 -6.91 -5.29
C LYS A 106 12.94 -7.47 -6.71
N THR A 107 12.74 -8.77 -6.92
CA THR A 107 12.87 -9.43 -8.24
C THR A 107 11.68 -9.17 -9.15
N ARG A 108 10.53 -8.74 -8.61
CA ARG A 108 9.30 -8.45 -9.35
C ARG A 108 9.19 -6.98 -9.77
N TYR A 109 9.99 -6.11 -9.15
CA TYR A 109 9.99 -4.68 -9.44
C TYR A 109 10.33 -4.42 -10.91
N PHE A 110 9.52 -3.57 -11.55
CA PHE A 110 9.63 -3.25 -12.99
C PHE A 110 9.47 -4.44 -13.95
N ASN A 111 8.99 -5.59 -13.47
CA ASN A 111 8.69 -6.74 -14.30
C ASN A 111 7.22 -7.18 -14.15
N GLU A 112 6.80 -7.44 -12.93
CA GLU A 112 5.42 -7.81 -12.58
C GLU A 112 4.75 -6.68 -11.79
N THR A 113 5.48 -5.99 -10.91
CA THR A 113 4.93 -4.94 -10.03
C THR A 113 5.58 -3.59 -10.30
N PHE A 114 4.76 -2.54 -10.42
CA PHE A 114 5.21 -1.22 -10.89
C PHE A 114 4.82 -0.04 -9.97
N GLY A 115 3.93 -0.26 -9.00
CA GLY A 115 3.48 0.73 -8.00
C GLY A 115 4.14 0.53 -6.63
N HIS A 116 4.13 1.57 -5.80
CA HIS A 116 4.61 1.56 -4.39
C HIS A 116 5.98 0.88 -4.18
N LEU A 117 6.90 1.03 -5.14
CA LEU A 117 8.19 0.35 -5.12
C LEU A 117 9.09 0.98 -4.05
N TYR A 118 9.45 0.22 -3.01
CA TYR A 118 10.33 0.70 -1.95
C TYR A 118 11.72 1.05 -2.50
N ALA A 119 12.23 2.24 -2.16
CA ALA A 119 13.54 2.70 -2.61
C ALA A 119 14.71 2.18 -1.79
N GLY A 120 14.43 1.57 -0.63
CA GLY A 120 15.47 1.06 0.27
C GLY A 120 15.83 2.02 1.39
N LYS A 121 16.40 1.45 2.45
CA LYS A 121 16.66 2.10 3.74
C LYS A 121 17.55 3.34 3.67
N THR A 122 18.49 3.35 2.73
CA THR A 122 19.49 4.41 2.53
C THR A 122 19.00 5.52 1.60
N SER A 123 17.83 5.35 0.97
CA SER A 123 17.27 6.35 0.07
C SER A 123 16.75 7.58 0.82
N VAL A 124 16.89 8.74 0.18
CA VAL A 124 16.27 10.00 0.65
C VAL A 124 14.75 9.93 0.56
N TRP A 125 14.22 9.12 -0.36
CA TRP A 125 12.79 8.93 -0.61
C TRP A 125 12.34 7.55 -0.15
N PHE A 126 11.10 7.43 0.31
CA PHE A 126 10.53 6.14 0.69
C PHE A 126 10.26 5.23 -0.53
N TYR A 127 9.67 5.80 -1.58
CA TYR A 127 9.41 5.10 -2.84
C TYR A 127 10.43 5.47 -3.92
N ARG A 128 10.63 4.55 -4.86
CA ARG A 128 11.26 4.85 -6.15
C ARG A 128 10.36 5.82 -6.91
N LYS A 129 10.93 6.53 -7.87
CA LYS A 129 10.21 7.53 -8.65
C LYS A 129 9.04 6.89 -9.39
N TRP A 130 7.83 7.42 -9.18
CA TRP A 130 6.60 6.85 -9.73
C TRP A 130 6.58 6.83 -11.27
N SER A 131 7.21 7.83 -11.92
CA SER A 131 7.29 7.94 -13.37
C SER A 131 8.00 6.76 -14.01
N ASP A 132 9.01 6.22 -13.33
CA ASP A 132 9.81 5.11 -13.83
C ASP A 132 8.97 3.82 -13.80
N GLY A 133 8.19 3.65 -12.73
CA GLY A 133 7.22 2.56 -12.62
C GLY A 133 6.14 2.63 -13.70
N HIS A 134 5.59 3.81 -13.93
CA HIS A 134 4.57 4.02 -14.96
C HIS A 134 5.12 3.79 -16.38
N ALA A 135 6.33 4.28 -16.68
CA ALA A 135 6.99 4.06 -17.95
C ALA A 135 7.26 2.56 -18.21
N ALA A 136 7.81 1.86 -17.21
CA ALA A 136 8.09 0.43 -17.31
C ALA A 136 6.81 -0.43 -17.42
N PHE A 137 5.71 -0.01 -16.78
CA PHE A 137 4.40 -0.64 -16.92
C PHE A 137 3.88 -0.56 -18.36
N ASN A 138 3.92 0.64 -18.95
CA ASN A 138 3.52 0.86 -20.35
C ASN A 138 4.43 0.10 -21.32
N GLU A 139 5.73 0.03 -21.05
CA GLU A 139 6.67 -0.77 -21.84
C GLU A 139 6.38 -2.27 -21.75
N SER A 140 6.04 -2.78 -20.57
CA SER A 140 5.66 -4.19 -20.37
C SER A 140 4.43 -4.57 -21.19
N ALA A 141 3.43 -3.68 -21.27
CA ALA A 141 2.25 -3.86 -22.13
C ALA A 141 2.63 -3.92 -23.62
N ARG A 142 3.52 -3.02 -24.09
CA ARG A 142 4.02 -3.04 -25.48
C ARG A 142 4.79 -4.32 -25.80
N LYS A 143 5.64 -4.79 -24.87
CA LYS A 143 6.38 -6.05 -25.03
C LYS A 143 5.46 -7.26 -25.12
N ALA A 144 4.38 -7.28 -24.33
CA ALA A 144 3.39 -8.35 -24.37
C ALA A 144 2.75 -8.45 -25.77
N PHE A 145 2.33 -7.32 -26.33
CA PHE A 145 1.79 -7.28 -27.69
C PHE A 145 2.80 -7.71 -28.75
N ALA A 146 4.05 -7.21 -28.68
CA ALA A 146 5.13 -7.64 -29.58
C ALA A 146 5.42 -9.15 -29.51
N SER A 147 5.09 -9.78 -28.37
CA SER A 147 5.22 -11.23 -28.15
C SER A 147 3.99 -12.02 -28.61
N ARG A 148 3.12 -11.41 -29.43
CA ARG A 148 1.86 -11.98 -29.97
C ARG A 148 0.83 -12.33 -28.90
N LEU A 149 0.85 -11.64 -27.76
CA LEU A 149 -0.24 -11.68 -26.79
C LEU A 149 -1.29 -10.64 -27.19
N THR A 150 -2.21 -11.03 -28.07
CA THR A 150 -3.16 -10.14 -28.73
C THR A 150 -4.43 -9.90 -27.94
N PHE A 151 -4.63 -10.54 -26.78
CA PHE A 151 -5.75 -10.25 -25.89
C PHE A 151 -5.26 -9.62 -24.60
N THR A 152 -6.03 -8.68 -24.06
CA THR A 152 -5.81 -8.07 -22.74
C THR A 152 -7.07 -8.10 -21.88
N ALA A 153 -6.87 -8.15 -20.56
CA ALA A 153 -7.93 -7.97 -19.59
C ALA A 153 -7.43 -7.22 -18.36
N SER A 154 -8.33 -6.45 -17.76
CA SER A 154 -8.10 -5.74 -16.50
C SER A 154 -8.86 -6.41 -15.35
N PHE A 155 -8.24 -6.40 -14.17
CA PHE A 155 -8.82 -6.87 -12.92
C PHE A 155 -8.52 -5.82 -11.85
N ASP A 156 -9.55 -5.06 -11.47
CA ASP A 156 -9.50 -3.92 -10.54
C ASP A 156 -10.17 -4.32 -9.24
N LEU A 157 -9.55 -4.02 -8.09
CA LEU A 157 -10.13 -4.31 -6.78
C LEU A 157 -10.95 -3.13 -6.26
N THR A 158 -12.17 -3.39 -5.80
CA THR A 158 -13.07 -2.36 -5.29
C THR A 158 -12.65 -1.92 -3.90
N ALA A 159 -12.48 -0.61 -3.70
CA ALA A 159 -12.23 0.00 -2.40
C ALA A 159 -11.13 -0.73 -1.61
N CYS A 160 -10.02 -1.09 -2.29
CA CYS A 160 -8.98 -1.96 -1.76
C CYS A 160 -8.51 -1.50 -0.37
N TYR A 161 -8.18 -0.21 -0.22
CA TYR A 161 -7.67 0.30 1.06
C TYR A 161 -8.71 0.28 2.15
N ASP A 162 -9.98 0.51 1.83
CA ASP A 162 -11.03 0.50 2.83
C ASP A 162 -11.37 -0.94 3.26
N SER A 163 -11.14 -1.94 2.41
CA SER A 163 -11.60 -3.32 2.61
C SER A 163 -10.57 -4.29 3.20
N LEU A 164 -9.31 -3.86 3.37
CA LEU A 164 -8.24 -4.73 3.87
C LEU A 164 -8.51 -5.20 5.30
N ASP A 165 -8.91 -6.45 5.47
CA ASP A 165 -9.15 -7.05 6.79
C ASP A 165 -7.88 -7.07 7.65
N HIS A 166 -7.99 -6.68 8.93
CA HIS A 166 -6.83 -6.62 9.82
C HIS A 166 -6.31 -8.00 10.22
N GLY A 167 -7.16 -9.02 10.27
CA GLY A 167 -6.75 -10.42 10.47
C GLY A 167 -5.92 -10.95 9.31
N VAL A 168 -6.40 -10.72 8.08
CA VAL A 168 -5.67 -11.04 6.84
C VAL A 168 -4.34 -10.29 6.80
N LEU A 169 -4.34 -8.99 7.10
CA LEU A 169 -3.10 -8.21 7.15
C LEU A 169 -2.11 -8.76 8.18
N ARG A 170 -2.55 -9.12 9.39
CA ARG A 170 -1.68 -9.76 10.40
C ARG A 170 -1.09 -11.07 9.90
N HIS A 171 -1.88 -11.91 9.23
CA HIS A 171 -1.40 -13.17 8.66
C HIS A 171 -0.22 -12.95 7.71
N PHE A 172 -0.37 -12.04 6.73
CA PHE A 172 0.70 -11.77 5.77
C PHE A 172 1.90 -11.03 6.38
N LEU A 173 1.69 -10.15 7.36
CA LEU A 173 2.79 -9.54 8.12
C LEU A 173 3.63 -10.59 8.84
N GLN A 174 2.99 -11.61 9.44
CA GLN A 174 3.70 -12.71 10.10
C GLN A 174 4.49 -13.55 9.11
N GLN A 175 3.97 -13.78 7.90
CA GLN A 175 4.68 -14.53 6.85
C GLN A 175 5.98 -13.85 6.41
N ILE A 176 6.05 -12.51 6.46
CA ILE A 176 7.30 -11.76 6.20
C ILE A 176 8.16 -11.58 7.46
N GLY A 177 7.83 -12.30 8.53
CA GLY A 177 8.62 -12.35 9.77
C GLY A 177 8.37 -11.21 10.75
N CYS A 178 7.21 -10.54 10.67
CA CYS A 178 6.78 -9.61 11.71
C CYS A 178 6.23 -10.36 12.93
N ASP A 179 6.75 -10.05 14.13
CA ASP A 179 6.29 -10.69 15.37
C ASP A 179 4.85 -10.29 15.76
N GLN A 180 4.19 -11.16 16.54
CA GLN A 180 2.79 -10.98 16.94
C GLN A 180 2.53 -9.63 17.62
N GLN A 181 3.45 -9.19 18.48
CA GLN A 181 3.28 -7.94 19.23
C GLN A 181 3.28 -6.74 18.27
N PHE A 182 4.23 -6.70 17.34
CA PHE A 182 4.28 -5.67 16.30
C PHE A 182 3.00 -5.66 15.46
N CYS A 183 2.56 -6.82 15.00
CA CYS A 183 1.36 -6.96 14.17
C CYS A 183 0.10 -6.46 14.90
N THR A 184 -0.07 -6.81 16.17
CA THR A 184 -1.20 -6.36 17.00
C THR A 184 -1.19 -4.83 17.14
N VAL A 185 -0.06 -4.24 17.56
CA VAL A 185 0.04 -2.79 17.75
C VAL A 185 -0.24 -2.02 16.46
N LEU A 186 0.26 -2.51 15.33
CA LEU A 186 -0.01 -1.87 14.03
C LEU A 186 -1.51 -1.89 13.72
N THR A 187 -2.16 -3.04 13.88
CA THR A 187 -3.61 -3.14 13.61
C THR A 187 -4.47 -2.38 14.61
N ASP A 188 -4.04 -2.25 15.86
CA ASP A 188 -4.73 -1.43 16.86
C ASP A 188 -4.70 0.05 16.46
N HIS A 189 -3.55 0.53 15.98
CA HIS A 189 -3.45 1.88 15.43
C HIS A 189 -4.34 2.06 14.19
N LEU A 190 -4.28 1.13 13.24
CA LEU A 190 -5.14 1.16 12.05
C LEU A 190 -6.62 1.22 12.43
N SER A 191 -7.06 0.43 13.42
CA SER A 191 -8.47 0.40 13.85
C SER A 191 -8.99 1.77 14.29
N ARG A 192 -8.14 2.59 14.91
CA ARG A 192 -8.49 3.96 15.34
C ARG A 192 -8.44 4.96 14.18
N TRP A 193 -7.49 4.80 13.27
CA TRP A 193 -7.34 5.67 12.10
C TRP A 193 -8.36 5.39 11.01
N THR A 194 -8.91 4.17 10.95
CA THR A 194 -9.96 3.78 9.99
C THR A 194 -11.36 3.80 10.58
N ALA A 195 -11.50 4.04 11.89
CA ALA A 195 -12.79 4.26 12.51
C ALA A 195 -13.56 5.40 11.85
N THR A 196 -14.88 5.31 11.88
CA THR A 196 -15.78 6.38 11.42
C THR A 196 -15.79 7.55 12.41
N ASP A 197 -16.33 8.70 11.99
CA ASP A 197 -16.51 9.86 12.87
C ASP A 197 -17.37 9.55 14.10
N ARG A 198 -18.24 8.54 14.00
CA ARG A 198 -19.08 8.02 15.11
C ARG A 198 -18.36 6.99 15.98
N ARG A 199 -17.05 6.79 15.79
CA ARG A 199 -16.21 5.81 16.49
C ARG A 199 -16.71 4.37 16.33
N VAL A 200 -17.18 4.02 15.13
CA VAL A 200 -17.42 2.62 14.78
C VAL A 200 -16.10 2.02 14.31
N TYR A 201 -15.64 0.96 14.98
CA TYR A 201 -14.37 0.28 14.70
C TYR A 201 -14.64 -0.98 13.89
N HIS A 202 -14.28 -0.95 12.62
CA HIS A 202 -14.60 -2.05 11.72
C HIS A 202 -13.53 -3.15 11.64
N HIS A 203 -12.35 -2.92 12.23
CA HIS A 203 -11.19 -3.82 12.16
C HIS A 203 -10.80 -4.23 10.72
N HIS A 204 -11.06 -3.32 9.77
CA HIS A 204 -10.58 -3.40 8.41
C HIS A 204 -10.14 -2.01 7.93
N GLY A 205 -9.46 -2.03 6.80
CA GLY A 205 -8.95 -0.90 6.07
C GLY A 205 -7.60 -0.37 6.54
N ILE A 206 -7.02 0.47 5.70
CA ILE A 206 -5.82 1.28 5.95
C ILE A 206 -6.10 2.74 5.57
N PRO A 207 -5.47 3.73 6.22
CA PRO A 207 -5.80 5.14 5.97
C PRO A 207 -5.39 5.56 4.55
N GLN A 208 -6.30 6.17 3.78
CA GLN A 208 -5.95 6.73 2.46
C GLN A 208 -5.28 8.10 2.61
N GLY A 209 -4.13 8.31 1.96
CA GLY A 209 -3.37 9.57 2.00
C GLY A 209 -1.99 9.49 2.67
N PRO A 210 -1.86 8.91 3.89
CA PRO A 210 -0.56 8.71 4.51
C PRO A 210 0.41 7.91 3.63
N LEU A 211 1.68 8.32 3.64
CA LEU A 211 2.72 7.81 2.75
C LEU A 211 2.88 6.27 2.80
N GLY A 212 2.81 5.70 4.00
CA GLY A 212 3.06 4.28 4.23
C GLY A 212 1.94 3.33 3.76
N SER A 213 0.73 3.84 3.52
CA SER A 213 -0.43 2.99 3.21
C SER A 213 -0.27 2.19 1.92
N GLY A 214 0.34 2.81 0.91
CA GLY A 214 0.63 2.13 -0.36
C GLY A 214 1.43 0.86 -0.16
N LEU A 215 2.59 0.95 0.48
CA LEU A 215 3.40 -0.21 0.79
C LEU A 215 2.67 -1.22 1.70
N LEU A 216 1.90 -0.75 2.69
CA LEU A 216 1.19 -1.67 3.57
C LEU A 216 0.16 -2.51 2.81
N SER A 217 -0.50 -1.94 1.78
CA SER A 217 -1.40 -2.70 0.91
C SER A 217 -0.67 -3.81 0.13
N GLU A 218 0.59 -3.58 -0.26
CA GLU A 218 1.40 -4.57 -0.98
C GLU A 218 1.63 -5.86 -0.17
N VAL A 219 1.57 -5.78 1.17
CA VAL A 219 1.67 -6.95 2.05
C VAL A 219 0.57 -7.97 1.80
N VAL A 220 -0.64 -7.53 1.38
CA VAL A 220 -1.74 -8.42 1.03
C VAL A 220 -1.78 -8.65 -0.48
N LEU A 221 -1.55 -7.62 -1.29
CA LEU A 221 -1.58 -7.74 -2.76
C LEU A 221 -0.53 -8.72 -3.31
N GLN A 222 0.54 -8.99 -2.56
CA GLN A 222 1.49 -10.06 -2.89
C GLN A 222 0.88 -11.44 -3.10
N HIS A 223 -0.29 -11.67 -2.48
CA HIS A 223 -1.00 -12.93 -2.58
C HIS A 223 -1.40 -13.20 -4.03
N PHE A 224 -1.87 -12.20 -4.76
CA PHE A 224 -2.20 -12.32 -6.18
C PHE A 224 -0.95 -12.60 -7.01
N ASP A 225 0.10 -11.80 -6.83
CA ASP A 225 1.34 -11.90 -7.62
C ASP A 225 2.03 -13.26 -7.45
N SER A 226 1.87 -13.90 -6.29
CA SER A 226 2.53 -15.18 -6.00
C SER A 226 1.71 -16.37 -6.50
N ASN A 227 0.39 -16.24 -6.58
CA ASN A 227 -0.53 -17.37 -6.76
C ASN A 227 -1.38 -17.33 -8.04
N TYR A 228 -1.20 -16.33 -8.92
CA TYR A 228 -2.03 -16.18 -10.13
C TYR A 228 -2.00 -17.39 -11.11
N GLY A 229 -1.02 -18.29 -11.00
CA GLY A 229 -1.01 -19.56 -11.73
C GLY A 229 -0.02 -19.61 -12.90
N ASP A 230 -0.49 -19.98 -14.10
CA ASP A 230 0.38 -20.29 -15.25
C ASP A 230 1.07 -19.04 -15.85
N ARG A 231 2.33 -18.85 -15.45
CA ARG A 231 3.20 -17.77 -15.90
C ARG A 231 3.70 -17.92 -17.34
N LYS A 232 3.49 -19.07 -18.00
CA LYS A 232 3.98 -19.32 -19.37
C LYS A 232 3.03 -18.79 -20.43
N ARG A 233 1.73 -18.83 -20.16
CA ARG A 233 0.67 -18.47 -21.12
C ARG A 233 0.15 -17.06 -20.95
N VAL A 234 0.20 -16.53 -19.72
CA VAL A 234 -0.35 -15.22 -19.39
C VAL A 234 0.76 -14.33 -18.85
N ARG A 235 0.93 -13.16 -19.46
CA ARG A 235 1.76 -12.09 -18.92
C ARG A 235 0.93 -11.30 -17.92
N TYR A 236 1.31 -11.37 -16.66
CA TYR A 236 0.70 -10.65 -15.55
C TYR A 236 1.52 -9.40 -15.21
N VAL A 237 0.85 -8.26 -15.04
CA VAL A 237 1.45 -7.02 -14.52
C VAL A 237 0.47 -6.33 -13.57
N ARG A 238 0.99 -5.67 -12.53
CA ARG A 238 0.20 -4.98 -11.51
C ARG A 238 0.76 -3.60 -11.20
N TYR A 239 -0.12 -2.60 -11.20
CA TYR A 239 0.15 -1.25 -10.73
C TYR A 239 -0.82 -0.95 -9.58
N VAL A 240 -0.33 -1.11 -8.34
CA VAL A 240 -1.18 -1.02 -7.13
C VAL A 240 -2.30 -2.07 -7.19
N ASP A 241 -3.56 -1.65 -7.28
CA ASP A 241 -4.75 -2.50 -7.32
C ASP A 241 -5.26 -2.77 -8.75
N ASP A 242 -4.69 -2.11 -9.77
CA ASP A 242 -4.93 -2.40 -11.18
C ASP A 242 -4.02 -3.54 -11.65
N ILE A 243 -4.61 -4.72 -11.86
CA ILE A 243 -3.95 -5.86 -12.48
C ILE A 243 -4.31 -5.88 -13.97
N ARG A 244 -3.31 -5.98 -14.84
CA ARG A 244 -3.49 -6.22 -16.27
C ARG A 244 -2.86 -7.54 -16.68
N MET A 245 -3.54 -8.21 -17.59
CA MET A 245 -3.17 -9.52 -18.08
C MET A 245 -3.15 -9.49 -19.60
N PHE A 246 -2.20 -10.21 -20.19
CA PHE A 246 -2.09 -10.38 -21.64
C PHE A 246 -1.92 -11.85 -21.98
N ALA A 247 -2.63 -12.33 -23.01
CA ALA A 247 -2.54 -13.72 -23.47
C ALA A 247 -2.72 -13.81 -24.98
N ALA A 248 -2.40 -14.97 -25.55
CA ALA A 248 -2.64 -15.26 -26.96
C ALA A 248 -4.12 -15.56 -27.25
N THR A 249 -4.90 -15.97 -26.24
CA THR A 249 -6.32 -16.30 -26.40
C THR A 249 -7.19 -15.71 -25.29
N ALA A 250 -8.42 -15.32 -25.64
CA ALA A 250 -9.42 -14.91 -24.65
C ALA A 250 -9.72 -16.00 -23.60
N ARG A 251 -9.59 -17.29 -23.96
CA ARG A 251 -9.80 -18.41 -23.03
C ARG A 251 -8.79 -18.39 -21.87
N GLU A 252 -7.53 -18.12 -22.16
CA GLU A 252 -6.47 -18.06 -21.13
C GLU A 252 -6.71 -16.91 -20.15
N LEU A 253 -7.19 -15.76 -20.63
CA LEU A 253 -7.57 -14.64 -19.76
C LEU A 253 -8.79 -14.96 -18.90
N ARG A 254 -9.81 -15.62 -19.45
CA ARG A 254 -10.98 -16.05 -18.65
C ARG A 254 -10.56 -16.96 -17.50
N GLN A 255 -9.67 -17.92 -17.76
CA GLN A 255 -9.16 -18.80 -16.71
C GLN A 255 -8.38 -18.01 -15.64
N MET A 256 -7.55 -17.06 -16.06
CA MET A 256 -6.81 -16.20 -15.15
C MET A 256 -7.73 -15.33 -14.28
N ILE A 257 -8.77 -14.73 -14.87
CA ILE A 257 -9.78 -13.95 -14.13
C ILE A 257 -10.46 -14.80 -13.06
N VAL A 258 -10.85 -16.03 -13.38
CA VAL A 258 -11.43 -16.96 -12.40
C VAL A 258 -10.44 -17.26 -11.27
N ASN A 259 -9.16 -17.48 -11.59
CA ASN A 259 -8.14 -17.70 -10.57
C ASN A 259 -7.96 -16.47 -9.67
N LEU A 260 -7.87 -15.26 -10.24
CA LEU A 260 -7.75 -14.02 -9.46
C LEU A 260 -9.00 -13.76 -8.59
N ASP A 261 -10.19 -14.09 -9.08
CA ASP A 261 -11.43 -14.00 -8.32
C ASP A 261 -11.51 -15.03 -7.17
N LEU A 262 -10.88 -16.20 -7.30
CA LEU A 262 -10.72 -17.13 -6.18
C LEU A 262 -9.75 -16.56 -5.14
N LEU A 263 -8.58 -16.07 -5.58
CA LEU A 263 -7.59 -15.46 -4.69
C LEU A 263 -8.12 -14.22 -3.97
N SER A 264 -9.00 -13.43 -4.59
CA SER A 264 -9.61 -12.29 -3.91
C SER A 264 -10.51 -12.71 -2.76
N LYS A 265 -11.23 -13.83 -2.91
CA LYS A 265 -12.06 -14.39 -1.82
C LYS A 265 -11.22 -14.88 -0.65
N ASP A 266 -10.04 -15.45 -0.91
CA ASP A 266 -9.13 -15.93 0.15
C ASP A 266 -8.68 -14.81 1.09
N VAL A 267 -8.59 -13.58 0.57
CA VAL A 267 -8.13 -12.40 1.32
C VAL A 267 -9.23 -11.38 1.63
N GLY A 268 -10.50 -11.72 1.35
CA GLY A 268 -11.65 -10.87 1.63
C GLY A 268 -11.72 -9.58 0.79
N LEU A 269 -11.14 -9.59 -0.41
CA LEU A 269 -11.21 -8.48 -1.37
C LEU A 269 -12.19 -8.80 -2.50
N PHE A 270 -12.72 -7.75 -3.13
CA PHE A 270 -13.78 -7.88 -4.12
C PHE A 270 -13.37 -7.24 -5.46
N PRO A 271 -13.44 -7.98 -6.58
CA PRO A 271 -13.22 -7.39 -7.89
C PRO A 271 -14.33 -6.40 -8.27
N GLN A 272 -13.97 -5.37 -9.02
CA GLN A 272 -14.91 -4.46 -9.67
C GLN A 272 -15.42 -5.11 -10.97
N SER A 273 -16.50 -5.89 -10.87
CA SER A 273 -17.05 -6.67 -12.00
C SER A 273 -17.33 -5.83 -13.25
N SER A 274 -17.81 -4.59 -13.07
CA SER A 274 -18.09 -3.65 -14.17
C SER A 274 -16.87 -3.21 -14.98
N LYS A 275 -15.65 -3.50 -14.52
CA LYS A 275 -14.40 -3.17 -15.20
C LYS A 275 -13.64 -4.40 -15.71
N ILE A 276 -14.18 -5.61 -15.52
CA ILE A 276 -13.55 -6.83 -16.01
C ILE A 276 -14.02 -7.05 -17.45
N GLU A 277 -13.20 -6.57 -18.38
CA GLU A 277 -13.44 -6.72 -19.81
C GLU A 277 -12.23 -7.35 -20.49
N ILE A 278 -12.50 -8.29 -21.42
CA ILE A 278 -11.49 -8.89 -22.27
C ILE A 278 -11.57 -8.20 -23.63
N HIS A 279 -10.46 -7.63 -24.07
CA HIS A 279 -10.35 -6.97 -25.37
C HIS A 279 -9.30 -7.67 -26.23
N GLU A 280 -9.58 -7.76 -27.52
CA GLU A 280 -8.56 -8.02 -28.52
C GLU A 280 -7.85 -6.70 -28.84
N ILE A 281 -6.52 -6.71 -28.79
CA ILE A 281 -5.66 -5.58 -29.10
C ILE A 281 -5.52 -5.52 -30.61
N THR A 282 -6.24 -4.59 -31.24
CA THR A 282 -6.18 -4.38 -32.69
C THR A 282 -5.16 -3.31 -33.10
N ASP A 283 -4.76 -2.43 -32.18
CA ASP A 283 -3.73 -1.40 -32.39
C ASP A 283 -3.14 -0.95 -31.03
N ILE A 284 -1.90 -0.42 -31.00
CA ILE A 284 -1.18 0.00 -29.77
C ILE A 284 -0.91 1.51 -29.70
#